data_AF-A0A075JLG4-F1
#
_entry.id   AF-A0A075JLG4-F1
#
_cell.length_a   1.000
_cell.length_b   1.000
_cell.length_c   1.000
_cell.angle_alpha   90.00
_cell.angle_beta   90.00
_cell.angle_gamma   90.00
#
_symmetry.space_group_name_H-M   'P 1'
#
loop_
_entity.id
_entity.type
_entity.pdbx_description
1 polymer ?
#
loop_
_entity_poly.entity_id
_entity_poly.type
_entity_poly.pdbx_seq_one_letter_code
_entity_poly.pdbx_strand_id
1 'polypeptide(L)'
;MKKFDLLVFLGSLTVLAVSALFILNAGKQNDDTANDDEQTSGNEGNEIFWGVDSASKVDENMYQCVAENFGEPSVWGRYLGDIEGVSVGIDKAEAELLHQKDVDILAIYNAVTDATGQEAGIDHANRAIEIAKNLEIPDDVVLIVDIEPSFPVDTAFLEGWYDTITNSPYSPGVYGVFDEESDLLTAYKATEKKVQENMIVWTAFPQVGITTKENAPEYNPQGPENSMLYGWQYGIEADACAIDTNLFKEEIFDYLW
;
A
#
# COMPACT_ATOMS: atom_id res chain seq x y z
N MET A 1 -38.34 -3.72 -48.67
CA MET A 1 -38.26 -4.89 -49.57
C MET A 1 -36.95 -4.81 -50.34
N LYS A 2 -36.11 -5.83 -50.19
CA LYS A 2 -34.71 -5.90 -50.65
C LYS A 2 -34.61 -6.07 -52.17
N LYS A 3 -33.57 -5.47 -52.76
CA LYS A 3 -32.96 -5.84 -54.04
C LYS A 3 -31.46 -5.62 -53.94
N PHE A 4 -30.66 -6.65 -54.16
CA PHE A 4 -29.69 -6.76 -55.26
C PHE A 4 -28.83 -8.03 -55.09
N ASP A 5 -28.92 -8.93 -56.06
CA ASP A 5 -27.95 -9.98 -56.34
C ASP A 5 -27.16 -9.59 -57.59
N LEU A 6 -25.83 -9.77 -57.60
CA LEU A 6 -24.99 -10.16 -58.75
C LEU A 6 -23.54 -10.43 -58.26
N LEU A 7 -23.09 -11.67 -58.12
CA LEU A 7 -22.42 -12.57 -59.10
C LEU A 7 -20.89 -12.39 -59.27
N VAL A 8 -20.15 -13.29 -58.60
CA VAL A 8 -18.99 -14.12 -59.01
C VAL A 8 -17.91 -13.56 -59.97
N PHE A 9 -16.63 -13.69 -59.55
CA PHE A 9 -15.53 -14.05 -60.45
C PHE A 9 -14.52 -15.02 -59.79
N LEU A 10 -14.13 -16.03 -60.57
CA LEU A 10 -13.17 -17.11 -60.30
C LEU A 10 -11.70 -16.62 -60.20
N GLY A 11 -10.87 -17.35 -59.46
CA GLY A 11 -9.41 -17.35 -59.61
C GLY A 11 -8.74 -18.45 -58.78
N SER A 12 -8.16 -19.44 -59.47
CA SER A 12 -7.62 -20.72 -58.98
C SER A 12 -6.07 -20.69 -58.84
N LEU A 13 -5.51 -21.81 -58.35
CA LEU A 13 -4.10 -22.25 -58.25
C LEU A 13 -3.30 -21.71 -57.04
N THR A 14 -2.50 -22.50 -56.30
CA THR A 14 -1.81 -23.75 -56.63
C THR A 14 -1.41 -24.50 -55.35
N VAL A 15 -1.60 -25.81 -55.34
CA VAL A 15 -1.04 -26.76 -54.37
C VAL A 15 0.41 -27.08 -54.78
N LEU A 16 1.35 -27.05 -53.84
CA LEU A 16 2.66 -27.65 -54.00
C LEU A 16 2.96 -28.55 -52.80
N ALA A 17 2.83 -29.85 -53.06
CA ALA A 17 3.23 -30.93 -52.19
C ALA A 17 4.75 -31.09 -52.22
N VAL A 18 5.38 -31.27 -51.06
CA VAL A 18 6.72 -31.83 -50.96
C VAL A 18 6.68 -33.02 -50.00
N SER A 19 6.63 -34.19 -50.64
CA SER A 19 7.30 -35.45 -50.36
C SER A 19 7.73 -35.79 -48.92
N ALA A 20 7.12 -36.86 -48.41
CA ALA A 20 7.58 -37.64 -47.28
C ALA A 20 8.93 -38.33 -47.56
N LEU A 21 9.82 -38.35 -46.56
CA LEU A 21 10.84 -39.39 -46.41
C LEU A 21 10.46 -40.25 -45.22
N PHE A 22 10.05 -41.48 -45.51
CA PHE A 22 9.90 -42.56 -44.55
C PHE A 22 11.27 -43.14 -44.22
N ILE A 23 11.67 -43.11 -42.94
CA ILE A 23 12.60 -44.09 -42.39
C ILE A 23 11.83 -44.86 -41.31
N LEU A 24 11.46 -46.09 -41.66
CA LEU A 24 11.05 -47.12 -40.71
C LEU A 24 12.27 -47.53 -39.90
N ASN A 25 12.20 -47.42 -38.58
CA ASN A 25 12.91 -48.35 -37.71
C ASN A 25 11.94 -48.86 -36.65
N ALA A 26 11.74 -50.17 -36.65
CA ALA A 26 10.78 -50.86 -35.81
C ALA A 26 11.38 -51.20 -34.45
N GLY A 27 10.59 -50.99 -33.40
CA GLY A 27 10.62 -51.83 -32.19
C GLY A 27 11.02 -51.13 -30.89
N LYS A 28 10.03 -50.61 -30.15
CA LYS A 28 9.44 -51.26 -28.96
C LYS A 28 8.43 -50.32 -28.28
N GLN A 29 7.32 -50.92 -27.84
CA GLN A 29 6.27 -50.32 -27.03
C GLN A 29 6.82 -49.60 -25.79
N ASN A 30 6.27 -48.44 -25.49
CA ASN A 30 5.54 -48.19 -24.25
C ASN A 30 4.54 -47.05 -24.48
N ASP A 31 3.27 -47.32 -24.19
CA ASP A 31 2.27 -46.31 -23.86
C ASP A 31 2.77 -45.50 -22.65
N ASP A 32 2.61 -44.18 -22.69
CA ASP A 32 1.88 -43.45 -21.67
C ASP A 32 1.89 -41.93 -21.98
N THR A 33 0.70 -41.43 -22.32
CA THR A 33 0.15 -40.08 -22.05
C THR A 33 1.11 -38.87 -22.02
N ALA A 34 1.07 -38.08 -23.09
CA ALA A 34 1.45 -36.68 -23.06
C ALA A 34 0.34 -35.88 -22.35
N ASN A 35 0.63 -35.37 -21.15
CA ASN A 35 -0.13 -34.28 -20.56
C ASN A 35 0.30 -32.98 -21.24
N ASP A 36 -0.68 -32.25 -21.77
CA ASP A 36 -0.55 -30.84 -22.12
C ASP A 36 -0.20 -30.06 -20.83
N ASP A 37 1.03 -29.56 -20.76
CA ASP A 37 1.38 -28.50 -19.82
C ASP A 37 0.71 -27.21 -20.32
N GLU A 38 -0.51 -26.95 -19.85
CA GLU A 38 -1.06 -25.60 -19.81
C GLU A 38 -0.17 -24.76 -18.89
N GLN A 39 0.76 -24.05 -19.53
CA GLN A 39 1.57 -23.01 -18.92
C GLN A 39 0.64 -21.86 -18.52
N THR A 40 0.01 -21.99 -17.35
CA THR A 40 -0.65 -20.88 -16.67
C THR A 40 0.44 -19.90 -16.28
N SER A 41 0.56 -18.82 -17.05
CA SER A 41 1.32 -17.65 -16.64
C SER A 41 0.67 -17.10 -15.37
N GLY A 42 1.24 -17.46 -14.22
CA GLY A 42 0.91 -16.84 -12.95
C GLY A 42 1.09 -15.35 -13.10
N ASN A 43 -0.02 -14.63 -13.04
CA ASN A 43 -0.01 -13.21 -12.76
C ASN A 43 0.46 -13.13 -11.31
N GLU A 44 1.76 -12.91 -11.07
CA GLU A 44 2.28 -12.51 -9.76
C GLU A 44 1.74 -11.10 -9.48
N GLY A 45 0.45 -11.02 -9.19
CA GLY A 45 -0.17 -9.84 -8.64
C GLY A 45 0.20 -9.81 -7.17
N ASN A 46 0.96 -8.79 -6.75
CA ASN A 46 1.31 -8.58 -5.35
C ASN A 46 0.04 -8.63 -4.50
N GLU A 47 0.09 -9.41 -3.41
CA GLU A 47 -1.05 -9.61 -2.52
C GLU A 47 -1.44 -8.27 -1.86
N ILE A 48 -2.75 -8.02 -1.77
CA ILE A 48 -3.30 -6.80 -1.17
C ILE A 48 -3.97 -7.17 0.14
N PHE A 49 -3.57 -6.48 1.20
CA PHE A 49 -4.02 -6.69 2.57
C PHE A 49 -4.95 -5.56 2.99
N TRP A 50 -6.01 -5.91 3.71
CA TRP A 50 -6.95 -4.94 4.27
C TRP A 50 -6.55 -4.63 5.71
N GLY A 51 -6.60 -3.35 6.05
CA GLY A 51 -6.32 -2.87 7.40
C GLY A 51 -7.16 -1.64 7.74
N VAL A 52 -6.93 -1.12 8.93
CA VAL A 52 -7.64 0.04 9.47
C VAL A 52 -6.65 0.98 10.15
N ASP A 53 -7.06 2.20 10.45
CA ASP A 53 -6.35 3.05 11.38
C ASP A 53 -7.36 3.75 12.29
N SER A 54 -6.91 4.23 13.45
CA SER A 54 -7.80 4.90 14.40
C SER A 54 -7.10 5.93 15.26
N ALA A 55 -7.76 7.07 15.45
CA ALA A 55 -7.39 8.09 16.44
C ALA A 55 -7.56 7.62 17.89
N SER A 56 -8.57 6.78 18.13
CA SER A 56 -8.85 6.23 19.46
C SER A 56 -8.00 5.01 19.76
N LYS A 57 -7.81 4.75 21.06
CA LYS A 57 -7.17 3.53 21.57
C LYS A 57 -7.93 2.28 21.12
N VAL A 58 -7.18 1.24 20.75
CA VAL A 58 -7.67 -0.10 20.50
C VAL A 58 -7.70 -0.86 21.82
N ASP A 59 -8.90 -1.12 22.31
CA ASP A 59 -9.15 -2.14 23.34
C ASP A 59 -9.86 -3.33 22.70
N GLU A 60 -10.15 -4.36 23.52
CA GLU A 60 -10.85 -5.55 23.04
C GLU A 60 -12.23 -5.22 22.44
N ASN A 61 -12.92 -4.17 22.91
CA ASN A 61 -14.21 -3.77 22.37
C ASN A 61 -14.06 -3.13 20.99
N MET A 62 -13.09 -2.23 20.81
CA MET A 62 -12.79 -1.62 19.51
C MET A 62 -12.39 -2.69 18.50
N TYR A 63 -11.49 -3.61 18.89
CA TYR A 63 -11.09 -4.72 18.01
C TYR A 63 -12.28 -5.58 17.60
N GLN A 64 -13.11 -6.00 18.56
CA GLN A 64 -14.31 -6.80 18.28
C GLN A 64 -15.31 -6.05 17.41
N CYS A 65 -15.51 -4.74 17.65
CA CYS A 65 -16.36 -3.90 16.81
C CYS A 65 -15.91 -3.97 15.35
N VAL A 66 -14.60 -3.80 15.08
CA VAL A 66 -14.04 -3.86 13.73
C VAL A 66 -14.22 -5.25 13.13
N ALA A 67 -13.84 -6.30 13.86
CA ALA A 67 -13.93 -7.68 13.38
C ALA A 67 -15.37 -8.08 13.01
N GLU A 68 -16.38 -7.69 13.81
CA GLU A 68 -17.78 -8.04 13.58
C GLU A 68 -18.46 -7.21 12.50
N ASN A 69 -18.10 -5.93 12.34
CA ASN A 69 -18.79 -5.02 11.41
C ASN A 69 -18.09 -4.86 10.07
N PHE A 70 -16.76 -5.04 10.02
CA PHE A 70 -15.94 -4.78 8.85
C PHE A 70 -15.06 -5.97 8.43
N GLY A 71 -14.59 -6.75 9.39
CA GLY A 71 -13.69 -7.90 9.18
C GLY A 71 -12.39 -7.76 9.96
N GLU A 72 -11.62 -8.85 10.01
CA GLU A 72 -10.35 -8.88 10.74
C GLU A 72 -9.25 -8.13 9.96
N PRO A 73 -8.67 -7.05 10.53
CA PRO A 73 -7.60 -6.29 9.89
C PRO A 73 -6.27 -7.03 9.98
N SER A 74 -5.45 -6.94 8.93
CA SER A 74 -4.05 -7.40 8.96
C SER A 74 -3.10 -6.31 9.48
N VAL A 75 -3.48 -5.04 9.31
CA VAL A 75 -2.70 -3.87 9.72
C VAL A 75 -3.59 -2.92 10.51
N TRP A 76 -3.05 -2.34 11.59
CA TRP A 76 -3.69 -1.26 12.33
C TRP A 76 -2.77 -0.03 12.46
N GLY A 77 -3.16 1.09 11.84
CA GLY A 77 -2.47 2.37 11.97
C GLY A 77 -2.75 3.02 13.32
N ARG A 78 -1.68 3.31 14.07
CA ARG A 78 -1.77 3.89 15.42
C ARG A 78 -0.79 5.02 15.65
N TYR A 79 -1.28 6.04 16.34
CA TYR A 79 -0.53 7.26 16.64
C TYR A 79 0.48 7.02 17.75
N LEU A 80 1.68 7.55 17.59
CA LEU A 80 2.77 7.44 18.56
C LEU A 80 2.55 8.29 19.82
N GLY A 81 1.74 9.35 19.74
CA GLY A 81 1.58 10.31 20.82
C GLY A 81 0.15 10.82 20.97
N ASP A 82 -0.14 11.32 22.17
CA ASP A 82 -1.39 11.99 22.49
C ASP A 82 -1.41 13.41 21.90
N ILE A 83 -2.52 13.74 21.24
CA ILE A 83 -2.88 15.12 20.90
C ILE A 83 -4.30 15.35 21.39
N GLU A 84 -4.48 16.29 22.31
CA GLU A 84 -5.76 16.54 22.97
C GLU A 84 -6.88 16.79 21.95
N GLY A 85 -7.91 15.94 21.99
CA GLY A 85 -9.06 16.03 21.09
C GLY A 85 -8.80 15.56 19.65
N VAL A 86 -7.62 15.03 19.35
CA VAL A 86 -7.24 14.57 18.01
C VAL A 86 -6.87 13.09 18.03
N SER A 87 -5.89 12.67 18.84
CA SER A 87 -5.41 11.28 18.87
C SER A 87 -5.00 10.84 20.26
N VAL A 88 -5.15 9.54 20.52
CA VAL A 88 -4.59 8.85 21.68
C VAL A 88 -3.37 8.04 21.22
N GLY A 89 -2.24 8.25 21.88
CA GLY A 89 -0.99 7.55 21.62
C GLY A 89 -1.09 6.08 22.01
N ILE A 90 -0.49 5.22 21.20
CA ILE A 90 -0.37 3.79 21.49
C ILE A 90 0.47 3.56 22.74
N ASP A 91 0.07 2.59 23.56
CA ASP A 91 0.87 2.09 24.68
C ASP A 91 1.25 0.61 24.49
N LYS A 92 2.17 0.12 25.32
CA LYS A 92 2.67 -1.26 25.23
C LYS A 92 1.58 -2.31 25.37
N ALA A 93 0.56 -2.06 26.19
CA ALA A 93 -0.53 -3.03 26.38
C ALA A 93 -1.45 -3.09 25.15
N GLU A 94 -1.65 -1.96 24.47
CA GLU A 94 -2.35 -1.91 23.19
C GLU A 94 -1.56 -2.61 22.07
N ALA A 95 -0.25 -2.38 21.98
CA ALA A 95 0.59 -3.08 21.01
C ALA A 95 0.60 -4.59 21.24
N GLU A 96 0.77 -5.04 22.49
CA GLU A 96 0.68 -6.45 22.87
C GLU A 96 -0.69 -7.06 22.53
N LEU A 97 -1.77 -6.30 22.67
CA LEU A 97 -3.12 -6.75 22.29
C LEU A 97 -3.21 -6.96 20.77
N LEU A 98 -2.75 -6.01 19.97
CA LEU A 98 -2.79 -6.10 18.50
C LEU A 98 -1.96 -7.29 17.99
N HIS A 99 -0.74 -7.47 18.51
CA HIS A 99 0.10 -8.61 18.15
C HIS A 99 -0.49 -9.96 18.57
N GLN A 100 -1.19 -10.05 19.72
CA GLN A 100 -1.91 -11.26 20.12
C GLN A 100 -3.08 -11.62 19.19
N LYS A 101 -3.51 -10.67 18.36
CA LYS A 101 -4.57 -10.84 17.35
C LYS A 101 -4.00 -11.01 15.94
N ASP A 102 -2.69 -11.23 15.82
CA ASP A 102 -1.97 -11.33 14.54
C ASP A 102 -2.17 -10.08 13.65
N VAL A 103 -2.13 -8.89 14.27
CA VAL A 103 -2.24 -7.59 13.59
C VAL A 103 -0.95 -6.81 13.73
N ASP A 104 -0.37 -6.42 12.59
CA ASP A 104 0.82 -5.59 12.52
C ASP A 104 0.47 -4.10 12.66
N ILE A 105 1.38 -3.31 13.23
CA ILE A 105 1.11 -1.93 13.61
C ILE A 105 1.84 -0.98 12.67
N LEU A 106 1.09 -0.06 12.04
CA LEU A 106 1.66 1.05 11.28
C LEU A 106 1.82 2.27 12.22
N ALA A 107 3.05 2.70 12.48
CA ALA A 107 3.36 3.74 13.45
C ALA A 107 3.25 5.16 12.85
N ILE A 108 2.36 5.98 13.41
CA ILE A 108 1.99 7.29 12.86
C ILE A 108 2.44 8.43 13.79
N TYR A 109 3.15 9.41 13.26
CA TYR A 109 3.53 10.64 13.93
C TYR A 109 2.73 11.82 13.36
N ASN A 110 1.77 12.33 14.14
CA ASN A 110 0.84 13.39 13.73
C ASN A 110 1.00 14.71 14.48
N ALA A 111 2.08 14.89 15.23
CA ALA A 111 2.35 16.14 15.94
C ALA A 111 2.98 17.21 15.03
N VAL A 112 2.49 17.29 13.78
CA VAL A 112 2.89 18.27 12.75
C VAL A 112 1.67 19.11 12.41
N THR A 113 1.83 20.43 12.35
CA THR A 113 0.80 21.36 11.83
C THR A 113 1.35 22.35 10.81
N ASP A 114 2.67 22.35 10.63
CA ASP A 114 3.42 23.12 9.65
C ASP A 114 4.65 22.28 9.27
N ALA A 115 4.65 21.78 8.04
CA ALA A 115 5.66 20.90 7.50
C ALA A 115 6.61 21.66 6.57
N THR A 116 7.09 22.83 6.98
CA THR A 116 8.00 23.67 6.19
C THR A 116 9.37 23.84 6.86
N GLY A 117 10.42 23.80 6.04
CA GLY A 117 11.79 24.00 6.46
C GLY A 117 12.49 22.72 6.96
N GLN A 118 13.78 22.63 6.63
CA GLN A 118 14.61 21.47 6.95
C GLN A 118 14.80 21.24 8.46
N GLU A 119 15.03 22.30 9.22
CA GLU A 119 15.19 22.20 10.69
C GLU A 119 13.93 21.64 11.35
N ALA A 120 12.74 22.03 10.89
CA ALA A 120 11.48 21.48 11.40
C ALA A 120 11.37 19.97 11.08
N GLY A 121 11.70 19.55 9.86
CA GLY A 121 11.71 18.13 9.49
C GLY A 121 12.64 17.29 10.38
N ILE A 122 13.83 17.82 10.68
CA ILE A 122 14.80 17.21 11.60
C ILE A 122 14.24 17.11 13.03
N ASP A 123 13.65 18.20 13.54
CA ASP A 123 13.12 18.25 14.91
C ASP A 123 11.95 17.27 15.11
N HIS A 124 11.03 17.22 14.15
CA HIS A 124 9.90 16.28 14.17
C HIS A 124 10.37 14.82 14.07
N ALA A 125 11.33 14.52 13.19
CA ALA A 125 11.90 13.18 13.08
C ALA A 125 12.58 12.74 14.38
N ASN A 126 13.40 13.59 15.00
CA ASN A 126 14.04 13.28 16.28
C ASN A 126 13.01 12.99 17.38
N ARG A 127 11.90 13.73 17.41
CA ARG A 127 10.82 13.49 18.37
C ARG A 127 10.09 12.16 18.12
N ALA A 128 9.80 11.82 16.87
CA ALA A 128 9.23 10.53 16.50
C ALA A 128 10.15 9.37 16.92
N ILE A 129 11.45 9.48 16.63
CA ILE A 129 12.48 8.49 17.02
C ILE A 129 12.54 8.33 18.54
N GLU A 130 12.49 9.43 19.31
CA GLU A 130 12.52 9.37 20.78
C GLU A 130 11.30 8.62 21.33
N ILE A 131 10.11 8.89 20.80
CA ILE A 131 8.89 8.21 21.20
C ILE A 131 8.95 6.72 20.85
N ALA A 132 9.35 6.39 19.61
CA ALA A 132 9.48 5.01 19.14
C ALA A 132 10.45 4.20 20.01
N LYS A 133 11.60 4.78 20.39
CA LYS A 133 12.55 4.15 21.31
C LYS A 133 11.98 3.91 22.70
N ASN A 134 11.19 4.85 23.23
CA ASN A 134 10.55 4.70 24.55
C ASN A 134 9.46 3.62 24.55
N LEU A 135 8.80 3.45 23.41
CA LEU A 135 7.83 2.37 23.17
C LEU A 135 8.51 1.02 22.87
N GLU A 136 9.83 1.00 22.67
CA GLU A 136 10.60 -0.18 22.26
C GLU A 136 10.13 -0.74 20.90
N ILE A 137 9.73 0.15 19.99
CA ILE A 137 9.43 -0.22 18.60
C ILE A 137 10.71 -0.81 17.97
N PRO A 138 10.63 -1.99 17.32
CA PRO A 138 11.76 -2.64 16.67
C PRO A 138 12.46 -1.79 15.61
N ASP A 139 13.71 -2.14 15.32
CA ASP A 139 14.43 -1.60 14.17
C ASP A 139 13.68 -1.90 12.86
N ASP A 140 14.01 -1.17 11.81
CA ASP A 140 13.47 -1.21 10.45
C ASP A 140 11.97 -0.84 10.31
N VAL A 141 11.22 -0.73 11.41
CA VAL A 141 9.83 -0.23 11.40
C VAL A 141 9.75 1.18 10.81
N VAL A 142 8.74 1.41 9.96
CA VAL A 142 8.46 2.72 9.39
C VAL A 142 7.86 3.66 10.43
N LEU A 143 8.40 4.88 10.50
CA LEU A 143 7.75 6.00 11.15
C LEU A 143 7.11 6.87 10.05
N ILE A 144 5.79 6.96 10.05
CA ILE A 144 5.03 7.75 9.09
C ILE A 144 4.83 9.16 9.66
N VAL A 145 5.29 10.20 8.97
CA VAL A 145 4.84 11.56 9.26
C VAL A 145 3.48 11.82 8.60
N ASP A 146 2.51 12.26 9.39
CA ASP A 146 1.16 12.59 8.94
C ASP A 146 1.08 14.08 8.53
N ILE A 147 0.81 14.31 7.24
CA ILE A 147 0.69 15.63 6.63
C ILE A 147 -0.74 15.83 6.14
N GLU A 148 -1.56 16.45 6.98
CA GLU A 148 -2.95 16.78 6.65
C GLU A 148 -3.05 17.77 5.48
N PRO A 149 -4.10 17.70 4.64
CA PRO A 149 -4.24 18.55 3.43
C PRO A 149 -4.20 20.06 3.68
N SER A 150 -4.49 20.50 4.89
CA SER A 150 -4.48 21.93 5.27
C SER A 150 -3.13 22.42 5.78
N PHE A 151 -2.17 21.52 6.04
CA PHE A 151 -0.87 21.88 6.57
C PHE A 151 0.06 22.31 5.44
N PRO A 152 0.76 23.45 5.57
CA PRO A 152 1.76 23.84 4.60
C PRO A 152 2.88 22.81 4.60
N VAL A 153 3.40 22.46 3.42
CA VAL A 153 4.48 21.50 3.26
C VAL A 153 5.49 21.96 2.22
N ASP A 154 6.77 21.73 2.47
CA ASP A 154 7.83 21.97 1.47
C ASP A 154 8.82 20.82 1.34
N THR A 155 9.62 20.88 0.28
CA THR A 155 10.65 19.90 -0.02
C THR A 155 11.70 19.79 1.09
N ALA A 156 12.06 20.91 1.72
CA ALA A 156 13.12 20.95 2.71
C ALA A 156 12.74 20.18 3.98
N PHE A 157 11.48 20.27 4.40
CA PHE A 157 10.93 19.48 5.50
C PHE A 157 10.99 17.98 5.20
N LEU A 158 10.51 17.55 4.03
CA LEU A 158 10.49 16.14 3.64
C LEU A 158 11.91 15.55 3.60
N GLU A 159 12.89 16.31 3.10
CA GLU A 159 14.30 15.91 3.11
C GLU A 159 14.88 15.85 4.52
N GLY A 160 14.55 16.82 5.38
CA GLY A 160 14.95 16.84 6.79
C GLY A 160 14.40 15.65 7.57
N TRP A 161 13.13 15.31 7.36
CA TRP A 161 12.48 14.12 7.91
C TRP A 161 13.18 12.84 7.42
N TYR A 162 13.25 12.67 6.09
CA TYR A 162 13.84 11.49 5.46
C TYR A 162 15.28 11.24 5.93
N ASP A 163 16.15 12.24 5.83
CA ASP A 163 17.57 12.06 6.15
C ASP A 163 17.76 11.77 7.65
N THR A 164 16.94 12.35 8.54
CA THR A 164 17.03 12.11 9.98
C THR A 164 16.58 10.70 10.36
N ILE A 165 15.43 10.25 9.84
CA ILE A 165 14.92 8.90 10.10
C ILE A 165 15.87 7.85 9.51
N THR A 166 16.34 8.03 8.27
CA THR A 166 17.28 7.10 7.61
C THR A 166 18.60 6.93 8.37
N ASN A 167 19.03 7.94 9.13
CA ASN A 167 20.22 7.87 9.98
C ASN A 167 19.93 7.31 11.39
N SER A 168 18.73 6.79 11.62
CA SER A 168 18.29 6.11 12.84
C SER A 168 18.06 4.61 12.55
N PRO A 169 17.63 3.81 13.54
CA PRO A 169 17.24 2.42 13.31
C PRO A 169 15.89 2.23 12.59
N TYR A 170 15.18 3.29 12.24
CA TYR A 170 13.82 3.23 11.67
C TYR A 170 13.78 3.60 10.17
N SER A 171 12.69 3.23 9.50
CA SER A 171 12.45 3.55 8.08
C SER A 171 11.62 4.83 7.91
N PRO A 172 11.91 5.70 6.92
CA PRO A 172 11.13 6.91 6.69
C PRO A 172 9.85 6.61 5.90
N GLY A 173 8.72 7.18 6.34
CA GLY A 173 7.55 7.29 5.48
C GLY A 173 6.72 8.54 5.72
N VAL A 174 5.77 8.75 4.82
CA VAL A 174 4.88 9.92 4.79
C VAL A 174 3.46 9.50 4.45
N TYR A 175 2.51 10.15 5.13
CA TYR A 175 1.09 10.07 4.86
C TYR A 175 0.53 11.42 4.44
N GLY A 176 -0.45 11.39 3.55
CA GLY A 176 -1.25 12.56 3.16
C GLY A 176 -1.93 12.39 1.81
N VAL A 177 -2.56 13.45 1.32
CA VAL A 177 -3.22 13.46 0.01
C VAL A 177 -2.17 13.68 -1.09
N PHE A 178 -2.01 12.69 -1.96
CA PHE A 178 -1.17 12.76 -3.16
C PHE A 178 -2.02 12.81 -4.44
N ASP A 179 -2.78 13.88 -4.61
CA ASP A 179 -3.44 14.19 -5.88
C ASP A 179 -2.58 15.17 -6.73
N GLU A 180 -2.93 15.35 -8.01
CA GLU A 180 -2.16 16.20 -8.94
C GLU A 180 -2.06 17.67 -8.53
N GLU A 181 -2.96 18.16 -7.66
CA GLU A 181 -3.04 19.56 -7.24
C GLU A 181 -2.47 19.78 -5.83
N SER A 182 -2.13 18.71 -5.10
CA SER A 182 -1.67 18.78 -3.72
C SER A 182 -0.28 19.39 -3.59
N ASP A 183 -0.13 20.23 -2.55
CA ASP A 183 1.17 20.78 -2.17
C ASP A 183 2.14 19.68 -1.75
N LEU A 184 1.64 18.59 -1.14
CA LEU A 184 2.44 17.44 -0.74
C LEU A 184 3.05 16.71 -1.94
N LEU A 185 2.26 16.38 -2.98
CA LEU A 185 2.81 15.77 -4.20
C LEU A 185 3.83 16.70 -4.87
N THR A 186 3.54 18.00 -4.90
CA THR A 186 4.45 19.01 -5.45
C THR A 186 5.79 19.04 -4.69
N ALA A 187 5.75 19.11 -3.37
CA ALA A 187 6.92 19.09 -2.50
C ALA A 187 7.72 17.80 -2.64
N TYR A 188 7.04 16.64 -2.65
CA TYR A 188 7.64 15.31 -2.79
C TYR A 188 8.39 15.17 -4.12
N LYS A 189 7.77 15.54 -5.24
CA LYS A 189 8.40 15.47 -6.57
C LYS A 189 9.63 16.36 -6.72
N ALA A 190 9.76 17.38 -5.88
CA ALA A 190 10.91 18.27 -5.86
C ALA A 190 12.06 17.81 -4.96
N THR A 191 11.87 16.75 -4.15
CA THR A 191 12.93 16.18 -3.29
C THR A 191 14.04 15.51 -4.11
N GLU A 192 15.19 15.26 -3.48
CA GLU A 192 16.23 14.40 -4.06
C GLU A 192 15.67 13.03 -4.48
N LYS A 193 16.17 12.50 -5.60
CA LYS A 193 15.73 11.21 -6.17
C LYS A 193 15.75 10.06 -5.16
N LYS A 194 16.74 10.04 -4.25
CA LYS A 194 16.83 9.03 -3.18
C LYS A 194 15.61 9.07 -2.25
N VAL A 195 15.08 10.25 -1.94
CA VAL A 195 13.90 10.41 -1.09
C VAL A 195 12.68 9.90 -1.84
N GLN A 196 12.55 10.25 -3.12
CA GLN A 196 11.43 9.81 -3.95
C GLN A 196 11.35 8.29 -4.07
N GLU A 197 12.50 7.61 -4.21
CA GLU A 197 12.58 6.16 -4.45
C GLU A 197 12.56 5.32 -3.16
N ASN A 198 12.94 5.88 -2.00
CA ASN A 198 13.16 5.11 -0.77
C ASN A 198 12.32 5.57 0.44
N MET A 199 11.46 6.59 0.29
CA MET A 199 10.49 6.94 1.32
C MET A 199 9.20 6.17 1.10
N ILE A 200 8.71 5.51 2.15
CA ILE A 200 7.43 4.79 2.11
C ILE A 200 6.29 5.80 2.01
N VAL A 201 5.35 5.55 1.11
CA VAL A 201 4.19 6.40 0.89
C VAL A 201 2.92 5.65 1.27
N TRP A 202 2.14 6.26 2.16
CA TRP A 202 0.75 5.91 2.45
C TRP A 202 -0.15 7.06 1.98
N THR A 203 -0.90 6.87 0.91
CA THR A 203 -1.73 7.94 0.34
C THR A 203 -3.13 7.93 0.93
N ALA A 204 -3.71 9.11 1.12
CA ALA A 204 -5.12 9.31 1.44
C ALA A 204 -6.00 9.55 0.18
N PHE A 205 -5.52 9.19 -1.02
CA PHE A 205 -6.21 9.50 -2.27
C PHE A 205 -6.18 8.34 -3.30
N PRO A 206 -7.31 8.07 -3.99
CA PRO A 206 -8.62 8.70 -3.85
C PRO A 206 -9.43 8.17 -2.66
N GLN A 207 -10.38 8.97 -2.17
CA GLN A 207 -11.36 8.55 -1.17
C GLN A 207 -12.57 7.92 -1.85
N VAL A 208 -12.74 6.61 -1.69
CA VAL A 208 -13.84 5.80 -2.25
C VAL A 208 -14.97 5.62 -1.23
N GLY A 209 -14.64 5.72 0.06
CA GLY A 209 -15.55 5.56 1.18
C GLY A 209 -15.33 4.25 1.94
N ILE A 210 -15.84 4.21 3.17
CA ILE A 210 -15.73 3.06 4.08
C ILE A 210 -16.43 1.83 3.51
N THR A 211 -15.76 0.69 3.55
CA THR A 211 -16.33 -0.63 3.23
C THR A 211 -15.89 -1.69 4.23
N THR A 212 -16.57 -2.84 4.23
CA THR A 212 -16.04 -4.05 4.87
C THR A 212 -14.82 -4.58 4.08
N LYS A 213 -14.02 -5.44 4.70
CA LYS A 213 -12.90 -6.15 4.07
C LYS A 213 -13.31 -6.87 2.80
N GLU A 214 -14.46 -7.56 2.81
CA GLU A 214 -14.96 -8.34 1.68
C GLU A 214 -15.44 -7.49 0.50
N ASN A 215 -15.79 -6.22 0.77
CA ASN A 215 -16.26 -5.26 -0.22
C ASN A 215 -15.23 -4.17 -0.50
N ALA A 216 -13.98 -4.35 -0.07
CA ALA A 216 -12.91 -3.39 -0.30
C ALA A 216 -12.73 -3.15 -1.81
N PRO A 217 -12.40 -1.90 -2.22
CA PRO A 217 -12.17 -1.59 -3.61
C PRO A 217 -10.94 -2.33 -4.15
N GLU A 218 -10.83 -2.45 -5.48
CA GLU A 218 -9.56 -2.85 -6.09
C GLU A 218 -8.48 -1.83 -5.74
N TYR A 219 -7.26 -2.29 -5.44
CA TYR A 219 -6.13 -1.42 -5.10
C TYR A 219 -5.79 -0.50 -6.27
N ASN A 220 -6.18 0.77 -6.17
CA ASN A 220 -5.95 1.79 -7.19
C ASN A 220 -5.67 3.18 -6.58
N PRO A 221 -4.67 3.30 -5.68
CA PRO A 221 -4.25 4.58 -5.13
C PRO A 221 -3.63 5.50 -6.18
N GLN A 222 -3.63 6.80 -5.88
CA GLN A 222 -2.76 7.76 -6.55
C GLN A 222 -1.64 8.20 -5.60
N GLY A 223 -0.44 8.34 -6.16
CA GLY A 223 0.74 8.74 -5.42
C GLY A 223 1.87 9.15 -6.36
N PRO A 224 3.03 9.52 -5.80
CA PRO A 224 4.22 9.85 -6.59
C PRO A 224 4.66 8.65 -7.44
N GLU A 225 5.02 8.88 -8.70
CA GLU A 225 5.61 7.84 -9.56
C GLU A 225 6.96 7.38 -9.00
N ASN A 226 7.28 6.10 -9.18
CA ASN A 226 8.55 5.49 -8.73
C ASN A 226 8.81 5.63 -7.22
N SER A 227 7.74 5.66 -6.41
CA SER A 227 7.81 5.65 -4.94
C SER A 227 7.48 4.28 -4.37
N MET A 228 7.80 4.09 -3.08
CA MET A 228 7.35 2.95 -2.28
C MET A 228 5.90 3.17 -1.83
N LEU A 229 4.98 3.33 -2.79
CA LEU A 229 3.55 3.47 -2.55
C LEU A 229 2.94 2.14 -2.13
N TYR A 230 2.92 1.94 -0.82
CA TYR A 230 2.59 0.67 -0.16
C TYR A 230 1.29 0.72 0.63
N GLY A 231 0.80 1.91 0.99
CA GLY A 231 -0.47 2.08 1.70
C GLY A 231 -1.44 2.99 0.95
N TRP A 232 -2.73 2.72 1.14
CA TRP A 232 -3.82 3.55 0.66
C TRP A 232 -4.95 3.60 1.69
N GLN A 233 -5.20 4.78 2.27
CA GLN A 233 -6.44 5.06 2.98
C GLN A 233 -7.51 5.45 1.96
N TYR A 234 -8.53 4.61 1.82
CA TYR A 234 -9.58 4.79 0.81
C TYR A 234 -10.91 5.20 1.41
N GLY A 235 -11.07 5.19 2.73
CA GLY A 235 -12.29 5.60 3.41
C GLY A 235 -11.98 6.16 4.80
N ILE A 236 -12.70 7.20 5.17
CA ILE A 236 -12.55 7.94 6.43
C ILE A 236 -13.85 7.87 7.24
N GLU A 237 -13.72 7.81 8.56
CA GLU A 237 -14.77 7.94 9.58
C GLU A 237 -15.93 6.96 9.42
N ALA A 238 -15.70 5.70 9.78
CA ALA A 238 -16.78 4.72 9.85
C ALA A 238 -17.77 4.99 11.00
N ASP A 239 -19.07 4.90 10.71
CA ASP A 239 -20.14 5.16 11.70
C ASP A 239 -20.18 4.13 12.84
N ALA A 240 -19.90 2.86 12.54
CA ALA A 240 -20.10 1.76 13.48
C ALA A 240 -18.97 1.67 14.52
N CYS A 241 -17.73 1.91 14.09
CA CYS A 241 -16.52 1.93 14.91
C CYS A 241 -15.67 3.09 14.40
N ALA A 242 -15.09 3.92 15.28
CA ALA A 242 -14.34 5.11 14.89
C ALA A 242 -12.97 4.76 14.28
N ILE A 243 -13.00 4.32 13.02
CA ILE A 243 -11.86 3.87 12.22
C ILE A 243 -11.92 4.43 10.81
N ASP A 244 -10.76 4.42 10.16
CA ASP A 244 -10.59 4.61 8.72
C ASP A 244 -10.20 3.26 8.08
N THR A 245 -10.46 3.10 6.78
CA THR A 245 -10.20 1.83 6.06
C THR A 245 -9.09 1.95 5.04
N ASN A 246 -8.21 0.95 5.04
CA ASN A 246 -6.97 0.96 4.31
C ASN A 246 -6.75 -0.32 3.50
N LEU A 247 -5.98 -0.18 2.41
CA LEU A 247 -5.38 -1.29 1.69
C LEU A 247 -3.87 -1.12 1.65
N PHE A 248 -3.15 -2.23 1.78
CA PHE A 248 -1.70 -2.26 1.77
C PHE A 248 -1.18 -3.32 0.80
N LYS A 249 -0.04 -3.05 0.18
CA LYS A 249 0.69 -4.10 -0.54
C LYS A 249 1.53 -4.93 0.43
N GLU A 250 1.79 -6.18 0.07
CA GLU A 250 2.62 -7.11 0.83
C GLU A 250 3.97 -6.52 1.29
N GLU A 251 4.60 -5.66 0.47
CA GLU A 251 5.90 -5.07 0.79
C GLU A 251 5.89 -4.17 2.03
N ILE A 252 4.72 -3.70 2.50
CA ILE A 252 4.66 -2.91 3.75
C ILE A 252 5.08 -3.73 4.96
N PHE A 253 4.85 -5.05 4.96
CA PHE A 253 5.01 -5.90 6.14
C PHE A 253 6.47 -6.02 6.60
N ASP A 254 7.43 -5.73 5.72
CA ASP A 254 8.85 -5.60 6.08
C ASP A 254 9.13 -4.40 7.00
N TYR A 255 8.17 -3.48 7.14
CA TYR A 255 8.31 -2.21 7.84
C TYR A 255 7.27 -1.98 8.95
N LEU A 256 6.42 -2.95 9.26
CA LEU A 256 5.43 -2.82 10.34
C LEU A 256 5.97 -3.33 11.67
N TRP A 257 5.41 -2.83 12.78
CA TRP A 257 5.73 -3.27 14.14
C TRP A 257 4.91 -4.49 14.54
#